data_AF-A0AAW2N697-F1
#
_entry.id   AF-A0AAW2N697-F1
#
_cell.length_a   1.000
_cell.length_b   1.000
_cell.length_c   1.000
_cell.angle_alpha   90.00
_cell.angle_beta   90.00
_cell.angle_gamma   90.00
#
_symmetry.space_group_name_H-M   'P 1'
#
loop_
_entity.id
_entity.type
_entity.pdbx_description
1 polymer ?
#
loop_
_entity_poly.entity_id
_entity_poly.type
_entity_poly.pdbx_seq_one_letter_code
_entity_poly.pdbx_strand_id
1 'polypeptide(L)'
;ITPFVTIFHWDLPQSLEDEYLGFLSPRIIDDYKDFAELCFKEFGDRVKHWATFNEPYIFTSGGYDGGATGNAPPGRCSNRSICAEGNSATEPYIVGHHMLIAHATAVKLYKEKYQ
;
A
#
# COMPACT_ATOMS: atom_id res chain seq x y z
N ILE A 1 -24.94 -12.15 4.12
CA ILE A 1 -23.99 -11.11 4.58
C ILE A 1 -23.37 -10.51 3.33
N THR A 2 -23.24 -9.19 3.25
CA THR A 2 -22.63 -8.51 2.10
C THR A 2 -21.12 -8.31 2.37
N PRO A 3 -20.21 -8.77 1.50
CA PRO A 3 -18.78 -8.61 1.71
C PRO A 3 -18.31 -7.19 1.34
N PHE A 4 -17.49 -6.61 2.22
CA PHE A 4 -16.70 -5.40 1.97
C PHE A 4 -15.24 -5.82 2.07
N VAL A 5 -14.53 -5.81 0.95
CA VAL A 5 -13.18 -6.36 0.87
C VAL A 5 -12.17 -5.24 0.72
N THR A 6 -11.17 -5.25 1.60
CA THR A 6 -9.97 -4.41 1.46
C THR A 6 -8.91 -5.17 0.69
N ILE A 7 -8.38 -4.59 -0.39
CA ILE A 7 -7.34 -5.22 -1.22
C ILE A 7 -6.00 -5.24 -0.50
N PHE A 8 -5.62 -4.14 0.15
CA PHE A 8 -4.35 -4.04 0.88
C PHE A 8 -4.56 -3.57 2.31
N HIS A 9 -4.02 -4.33 3.27
CA HIS A 9 -4.11 -4.06 4.69
C HIS A 9 -2.73 -4.19 5.37
N TRP A 10 -1.76 -3.46 4.82
CA TRP A 10 -0.37 -3.36 5.35
C TRP A 10 0.44 -4.66 5.23
N ASP A 11 -0.04 -5.57 4.39
CA ASP A 11 0.46 -6.91 4.15
C ASP A 11 1.24 -6.99 2.84
N LEU A 12 2.12 -5.99 2.60
CA LEU A 12 2.96 -5.97 1.42
C LEU A 12 3.83 -7.25 1.35
N PRO A 13 3.87 -7.95 0.20
CA PRO A 13 4.75 -9.09 0.05
C PRO A 13 6.22 -8.70 0.29
N GLN A 14 6.89 -9.41 1.20
CA GLN A 14 8.28 -9.13 1.58
C GLN A 14 9.23 -9.10 0.38
N SER A 15 8.99 -9.91 -0.65
CA SER A 15 9.81 -9.92 -1.87
C SER A 15 9.84 -8.56 -2.60
N LEU A 16 8.74 -7.80 -2.55
CA LEU A 16 8.68 -6.46 -3.17
C LEU A 16 9.42 -5.41 -2.33
N GLU A 17 9.40 -5.58 -1.01
CA GLU A 17 10.21 -4.78 -0.09
C GLU A 17 11.71 -5.05 -0.32
N ASP A 18 12.10 -6.32 -0.40
CA ASP A 18 13.49 -6.72 -0.62
C ASP A 18 14.02 -6.31 -2.00
N GLU A 19 13.18 -6.38 -3.03
CA GLU A 19 13.60 -6.11 -4.41
C GLU A 19 13.75 -4.60 -4.71
N TYR A 20 12.83 -3.78 -4.21
CA TYR A 20 12.79 -2.36 -4.57
C TYR A 20 12.24 -1.43 -3.48
N LEU A 21 12.22 -1.87 -2.22
CA LEU A 21 11.71 -1.09 -1.07
C LEU A 21 10.22 -0.76 -1.16
N GLY A 22 9.45 -1.66 -1.79
CA GLY A 22 7.99 -1.58 -1.76
C GLY A 22 7.45 -0.24 -2.24
N PHE A 23 6.71 0.44 -1.36
CA PHE A 23 6.07 1.71 -1.68
C PHE A 23 7.03 2.91 -1.79
N LEU A 24 8.32 2.75 -1.50
CA LEU A 24 9.32 3.78 -1.81
C LEU A 24 9.65 3.84 -3.31
N SER A 25 9.34 2.80 -4.07
CA SER A 25 9.56 2.75 -5.51
C SER A 25 8.26 2.92 -6.28
N PRO A 26 8.25 3.66 -7.41
CA PRO A 26 7.07 3.76 -8.26
C PRO A 26 6.68 2.43 -8.92
N ARG A 27 7.58 1.44 -8.94
CA ARG A 27 7.30 0.10 -9.48
C ARG A 27 6.09 -0.56 -8.82
N ILE A 28 5.86 -0.27 -7.53
CA ILE A 28 4.73 -0.80 -6.77
C ILE A 28 3.36 -0.49 -7.39
N ILE A 29 3.26 0.58 -8.18
CA ILE A 29 1.99 1.02 -8.78
C ILE A 29 1.47 -0.03 -9.75
N ASP A 30 2.35 -0.60 -10.58
CA ASP A 30 1.99 -1.62 -11.55
C ASP A 30 1.75 -2.97 -10.86
N ASP A 31 2.61 -3.36 -9.91
CA ASP A 31 2.42 -4.61 -9.16
C ASP A 31 1.11 -4.61 -8.34
N TYR A 32 0.77 -3.47 -7.71
CA TYR A 32 -0.50 -3.30 -7.02
C TYR A 32 -1.70 -3.34 -7.97
N LYS A 33 -1.58 -2.70 -9.14
CA LYS A 33 -2.63 -2.72 -10.18
C LYS A 33 -2.90 -4.15 -10.64
N ASP A 34 -1.85 -4.93 -10.89
CA ASP A 34 -1.98 -6.32 -11.36
C ASP A 34 -2.59 -7.22 -10.28
N PHE A 35 -2.21 -7.03 -9.01
CA PHE A 35 -2.85 -7.70 -7.88
C PHE A 35 -4.33 -7.32 -7.72
N ALA A 36 -4.66 -6.03 -7.81
CA ALA A 36 -6.04 -5.57 -7.76
C ALA A 36 -6.87 -6.13 -8.93
N GLU A 37 -6.29 -6.19 -10.14
CA GLU A 37 -6.96 -6.79 -11.30
C GLU A 37 -7.28 -8.26 -11.08
N LEU A 38 -6.34 -9.02 -10.52
CA LEU A 38 -6.56 -10.42 -10.17
C LEU A 38 -7.72 -10.55 -9.18
N CYS A 39 -7.76 -9.74 -8.12
CA CYS A 39 -8.86 -9.72 -7.16
C CYS A 39 -10.22 -9.41 -7.82
N PHE A 40 -10.26 -8.43 -8.73
CA PHE A 40 -11.49 -8.10 -9.46
C PHE A 40 -11.94 -9.23 -10.38
N LYS A 41 -11.02 -9.87 -11.10
CA LYS A 41 -11.30 -11.01 -11.99
C LYS A 41 -11.87 -12.21 -11.21
N GLU A 42 -11.23 -12.57 -10.11
CA GLU A 42 -11.54 -13.81 -9.37
C GLU A 42 -12.73 -13.68 -8.41
N PHE A 43 -12.95 -12.48 -7.86
CA PHE A 43 -13.96 -12.28 -6.81
C PHE A 43 -15.01 -11.22 -7.16
N GLY A 44 -14.84 -10.47 -8.25
CA GLY A 44 -15.76 -9.41 -8.66
C GLY A 44 -17.16 -9.90 -9.04
N ASP A 45 -17.34 -11.20 -9.29
CA ASP A 45 -18.65 -11.82 -9.49
C ASP A 45 -19.53 -11.70 -8.23
N ARG A 46 -18.93 -11.83 -7.03
CA ARG A 46 -19.60 -11.84 -5.72
C ARG A 46 -19.34 -10.58 -4.88
N VAL A 47 -18.16 -9.99 -4.97
CA VAL A 47 -17.76 -8.82 -4.18
C VAL A 47 -18.10 -7.53 -4.93
N LYS A 48 -18.95 -6.69 -4.34
CA LYS A 48 -19.42 -5.43 -4.95
C LYS A 48 -18.95 -4.17 -4.21
N HIS A 49 -18.30 -4.33 -3.06
CA HIS A 49 -17.77 -3.23 -2.27
C HIS A 49 -16.29 -3.46 -2.00
N TRP A 50 -15.46 -2.57 -2.55
CA TRP A 50 -14.01 -2.65 -2.51
C TRP A 50 -13.43 -1.43 -1.79
N ALA A 51 -12.50 -1.67 -0.89
CA ALA A 51 -11.57 -0.67 -0.38
C ALA A 51 -10.17 -1.00 -0.93
N THR A 52 -9.48 -0.02 -1.51
CA THR A 52 -8.15 -0.26 -2.09
C THR A 52 -7.09 -0.42 -1.00
N PHE A 53 -7.07 0.50 -0.04
CA PHE A 53 -6.08 0.60 1.03
C PHE A 53 -6.78 0.81 2.37
N ASN A 54 -6.31 0.11 3.40
CA ASN A 54 -6.64 0.46 4.79
C ASN A 54 -5.73 1.57 5.31
N GLU A 55 -6.31 2.63 5.87
CA GLU A 55 -5.63 3.65 6.69
C GLU A 55 -4.23 4.09 6.19
N PRO A 56 -4.13 4.70 4.99
CA PRO A 56 -2.84 5.02 4.39
C PRO A 56 -1.96 5.95 5.25
N TYR A 57 -2.56 6.87 6.01
CA TYR A 57 -1.81 7.74 6.92
C TYR A 57 -1.12 6.95 8.04
N ILE A 58 -1.80 5.95 8.62
CA ILE A 58 -1.23 5.14 9.69
C ILE A 58 -0.13 4.23 9.14
N PHE A 59 -0.34 3.65 7.96
CA PHE A 59 0.70 2.87 7.27
C PHE A 59 1.96 3.70 7.01
N THR A 60 1.82 4.92 6.44
CA THR A 60 2.98 5.74 6.11
C THR A 60 3.70 6.28 7.36
N SER A 61 2.95 6.75 8.37
CA SER A 61 3.55 7.26 9.61
C SER A 61 4.19 6.14 10.45
N GLY A 62 3.54 4.98 10.56
CA GLY A 62 4.07 3.86 11.32
C GLY A 62 5.27 3.19 10.64
N GLY A 63 5.20 3.00 9.33
CA GLY A 63 6.22 2.26 8.56
C GLY A 63 7.47 3.06 8.18
N TYR A 64 7.35 4.39 8.05
CA TYR A 64 8.38 5.25 7.43
C TYR A 64 8.77 6.50 8.25
N ASP A 65 8.16 6.71 9.42
CA ASP A 65 8.53 7.77 10.35
C ASP A 65 8.86 7.23 11.76
N GLY A 66 8.40 6.02 12.10
CA GLY A 66 8.43 5.51 13.47
C GLY A 66 7.46 6.25 14.41
N GLY A 67 6.42 6.90 13.82
CA GLY A 67 5.52 7.87 14.44
C GLY A 67 4.38 7.28 15.26
N ALA A 68 3.15 7.77 15.03
CA ALA A 68 1.99 7.71 15.93
C ALA A 68 1.54 6.31 16.42
N THR A 69 2.00 5.24 15.78
CA THR A 69 1.67 3.84 16.10
C THR A 69 2.89 2.98 16.42
N GLY A 70 4.08 3.57 16.55
CA GLY A 70 5.34 2.86 16.73
C GLY A 70 5.96 2.41 15.41
N ASN A 71 7.06 1.62 15.51
CA ASN A 71 7.82 1.14 14.36
C ASN A 71 7.11 -0.05 13.68
N ALA A 72 6.09 0.24 12.88
CA ALA A 72 5.39 -0.75 12.07
C ALA A 72 6.28 -1.20 10.89
N PRO A 73 6.05 -2.38 10.29
CA PRO A 73 6.76 -2.75 9.05
C PRO A 73 6.62 -1.68 7.96
N PRO A 74 7.67 -1.39 7.17
CA PRO A 74 8.99 -2.04 7.16
C PRO A 74 9.97 -1.53 8.24
N GLY A 75 9.55 -0.59 9.08
CA GLY A 75 10.32 -0.14 10.24
C GLY A 75 11.46 0.82 9.89
N ARG A 76 11.18 1.75 8.98
CA ARG A 76 12.12 2.77 8.50
C ARG A 76 11.84 4.10 9.19
N CYS A 77 12.88 4.77 9.67
CA CYS A 77 12.76 6.08 10.30
C CYS A 77 14.12 6.77 10.41
N SER A 78 14.16 8.06 10.76
CA SER A 78 15.43 8.77 10.98
C SER A 78 16.10 8.45 12.32
N ASN A 79 15.35 7.93 13.30
CA ASN A 79 15.90 7.59 14.62
C ASN A 79 16.68 6.27 14.57
N ARG A 80 18.03 6.37 14.55
CA ARG A 80 18.95 5.21 14.47
C ARG A 80 18.97 4.31 15.69
N SER A 81 18.38 4.72 16.81
CA SER A 81 18.18 3.84 17.97
C SER A 81 17.02 2.86 17.81
N ILE A 82 16.14 3.10 16.82
CA ILE A 82 14.94 2.31 16.55
C ILE A 82 15.03 1.63 15.17
N CYS A 83 15.46 2.39 14.15
CA CYS A 83 15.47 1.94 12.76
C CYS A 83 16.89 1.91 12.20
N ALA A 84 17.26 0.80 11.56
CA ALA A 84 18.55 0.67 10.90
C ALA A 84 18.71 1.69 9.76
N GLU A 85 17.62 1.97 9.04
CA GLU A 85 17.59 2.83 7.87
C GLU A 85 16.32 3.69 7.84
N GLY A 86 16.22 4.57 6.84
CA GLY A 86 15.03 5.39 6.58
C GLY A 86 15.26 6.88 6.68
N ASN A 87 14.28 7.67 6.24
CA ASN A 87 14.29 9.12 6.38
C ASN A 87 12.87 9.66 6.62
N SER A 88 12.56 9.89 7.88
CA SER A 88 11.29 10.45 8.38
C SER A 88 10.85 11.74 7.69
N ALA A 89 11.79 12.55 7.20
CA ALA A 89 11.47 13.83 6.57
C ALA A 89 11.00 13.70 5.11
N THR A 90 11.15 12.52 4.49
CA THR A 90 10.92 12.33 3.03
C THR A 90 10.13 11.07 2.71
N GLU A 91 10.48 9.93 3.31
CA GLU A 91 9.92 8.63 2.98
C GLU A 91 8.39 8.55 3.16
N PRO A 92 7.79 9.07 4.25
CA PRO A 92 6.33 9.05 4.41
C PRO A 92 5.57 9.74 3.26
N TYR A 93 6.14 10.82 2.71
CA TYR A 93 5.54 11.56 1.60
C TYR A 93 5.68 10.81 0.27
N ILE A 94 6.83 10.19 0.03
CA ILE A 94 7.07 9.37 -1.17
C ILE A 94 6.11 8.18 -1.18
N VAL A 95 6.04 7.44 -0.08
CA VAL A 95 5.15 6.29 0.10
C VAL A 95 3.69 6.70 -0.06
N GLY A 96 3.28 7.78 0.61
CA GLY A 96 1.92 8.29 0.50
C GLY A 96 1.56 8.68 -0.93
N HIS A 97 2.49 9.30 -1.67
CA HIS A 97 2.31 9.65 -3.07
C HIS A 97 2.11 8.41 -3.96
N HIS A 98 2.96 7.39 -3.82
CA HIS A 98 2.81 6.14 -4.59
C HIS A 98 1.54 5.37 -4.22
N MET A 99 1.13 5.34 -2.95
CA MET A 99 -0.15 4.76 -2.55
C MET A 99 -1.35 5.47 -3.21
N LEU A 100 -1.33 6.80 -3.28
CA LEU A 100 -2.38 7.58 -3.94
C LEU A 100 -2.43 7.30 -5.45
N ILE A 101 -1.28 7.18 -6.11
CA ILE A 101 -1.23 6.81 -7.53
C ILE A 101 -1.71 5.37 -7.73
N ALA A 102 -1.24 4.41 -6.93
CA ALA A 102 -1.67 3.02 -6.97
C ALA A 102 -3.19 2.88 -6.77
N HIS A 103 -3.76 3.64 -5.83
CA HIS A 103 -5.21 3.75 -5.61
C HIS A 103 -5.91 4.24 -6.87
N ALA A 104 -5.49 5.37 -7.42
CA ALA A 104 -6.10 5.96 -8.60
C ALA A 104 -6.04 5.02 -9.81
N THR A 105 -4.91 4.32 -9.99
CA THR A 105 -4.70 3.33 -11.04
C THR A 105 -5.65 2.14 -10.91
N ALA A 106 -5.78 1.56 -9.71
CA ALA A 106 -6.70 0.44 -9.48
C ALA A 106 -8.17 0.87 -9.61
N VAL A 107 -8.55 2.05 -9.12
CA VAL A 107 -9.92 2.58 -9.27
C VAL A 107 -10.26 2.85 -10.73
N LYS A 108 -9.33 3.42 -11.51
CA LYS A 108 -9.51 3.64 -12.95
C LYS A 108 -9.75 2.31 -13.66
N LEU A 109 -8.89 1.32 -13.39
CA LEU A 109 -9.03 -0.03 -13.94
C LEU A 109 -10.38 -0.67 -13.60
N TYR A 110 -10.82 -0.57 -12.33
CA TYR A 110 -12.11 -1.10 -11.89
C TYR A 110 -13.26 -0.48 -12.67
N LYS A 111 -13.28 0.85 -12.80
CA LYS A 111 -14.32 1.60 -13.53
C LYS A 111 -14.35 1.33 -15.03
N GLU A 112 -13.21 1.05 -15.64
CA GLU A 112 -13.11 0.85 -17.08
C GLU A 112 -13.42 -0.59 -17.52
N LYS A 113 -13.21 -1.58 -16.64
CA LYS A 113 -13.31 -3.00 -17.00
C LYS A 113 -14.27 -3.85 -16.17
N TYR A 114 -14.56 -3.47 -14.92
CA TYR A 114 -15.24 -4.33 -13.94
C TYR A 114 -16.51 -3.73 -13.33
N GLN A 115 -16.88 -2.51 -13.75
CA GLN A 115 -18.10 -1.82 -13.37
C GLN A 115 -18.89 -1.44 -14.63
#